data_AF-A0A497N0U0-F1
#
_entry.id   AF-A0A497N0U0-F1
#
_cell.length_a   1.000
_cell.length_b   1.000
_cell.length_c   1.000
_cell.angle_alpha   90.00
_cell.angle_beta   90.00
_cell.angle_gamma   90.00
#
_symmetry.space_group_name_H-M   'P 1'
#
loop_
_entity.id
_entity.type
_entity.pdbx_description
1 polymer ?
#
loop_
_entity_poly.entity_id
_entity_poly.type
_entity_poly.pdbx_seq_one_letter_code
_entity_poly.pdbx_strand_id
1 'polypeptide(L)'
;MVQERVKDFYLHVGEGLMRLEALLGVSTHPLPIIHAYARVTYSFPAKKLFKLVAGAFIKLNGYTFNIPLEEVKCTLEVGVAENGDFIFLGREEAVRLQAALDRRPPPRLDFIVYANYRRAGSRRSLWGDLHRVRFLLLEEGLAEIQVYHVKGTRRLSLEELLNLIFSRLEQEAERLRLPPPGLQELKGR
;
A
#
# COMPACT_ATOMS: atom_id res chain seq x y z
N MET A 1 -6.66 -37.79 -12.13
CA MET A 1 -5.89 -36.71 -11.48
C MET A 1 -6.67 -35.40 -11.62
N VAL A 2 -7.88 -35.37 -11.07
CA VAL A 2 -8.27 -34.72 -9.80
C VAL A 2 -7.97 -33.21 -9.80
N GLN A 3 -9.00 -32.47 -10.21
CA GLN A 3 -9.27 -31.09 -9.83
C GLN A 3 -9.20 -30.94 -8.31
N GLU A 4 -8.22 -30.21 -7.79
CA GLU A 4 -8.29 -29.71 -6.43
C GLU A 4 -9.10 -28.41 -6.41
N ARG A 5 -10.33 -28.57 -5.91
CA ARG A 5 -11.27 -27.51 -5.57
C ARG A 5 -10.59 -26.56 -4.60
N VAL A 6 -10.64 -25.27 -4.93
CA VAL A 6 -10.41 -24.16 -4.00
C VAL A 6 -11.33 -24.40 -2.80
N LYS A 7 -10.76 -24.84 -1.67
CA LYS A 7 -11.52 -25.04 -0.44
C LYS A 7 -11.89 -23.67 0.11
N ASP A 8 -13.19 -23.39 0.15
CA ASP A 8 -13.75 -22.35 1.01
C ASP A 8 -13.22 -22.55 2.43
N PHE A 9 -12.51 -21.56 2.96
CA PHE A 9 -12.01 -21.62 4.33
C PHE A 9 -13.15 -21.20 5.27
N TYR A 10 -13.69 -22.18 5.99
CA TYR A 10 -14.60 -21.98 7.11
C TYR A 10 -13.84 -22.31 8.40
N LEU A 11 -13.88 -21.41 9.38
CA LEU A 11 -13.48 -21.74 10.76
C LEU A 11 -14.74 -22.18 11.52
N HIS A 12 -14.71 -23.40 12.07
CA HIS A 12 -15.74 -23.84 13.01
C HIS A 12 -15.48 -23.21 14.37
N VAL A 13 -16.42 -22.37 14.82
CA VAL A 13 -16.49 -21.88 16.20
C VAL A 13 -17.94 -22.06 16.65
N GLY A 14 -18.22 -23.19 17.32
CA GLY A 14 -19.59 -23.58 17.68
C GLY A 14 -20.45 -24.04 16.48
N GLU A 15 -21.77 -24.09 16.68
CA GLU A 15 -22.79 -24.50 15.67
C GLU A 15 -23.07 -23.41 14.60
N GLY A 16 -22.04 -22.69 14.16
CA GLY A 16 -22.16 -21.61 13.19
C GLY A 16 -21.01 -21.58 12.21
N LEU A 17 -21.34 -21.55 10.92
CA LEU A 17 -20.39 -21.40 9.82
C LEU A 17 -20.07 -19.90 9.64
N MET A 18 -18.99 -19.40 10.25
CA MET A 18 -18.56 -18.02 10.04
C MET A 18 -17.83 -17.90 8.70
N ARG A 19 -18.41 -17.13 7.78
CA ARG A 19 -17.75 -16.68 6.55
C ARG A 19 -16.50 -15.91 6.95
N LEU A 20 -15.32 -16.27 6.45
CA LEU A 20 -14.11 -15.44 6.58
C LEU A 20 -14.49 -14.04 6.07
N GLU A 21 -14.63 -13.07 6.98
CA GLU A 21 -14.86 -11.69 6.58
C GLU A 21 -13.75 -11.32 5.59
N ALA A 22 -14.14 -10.83 4.43
CA ALA A 22 -13.24 -10.32 3.40
C ALA A 22 -12.16 -9.45 4.05
N LEU A 23 -10.91 -9.92 4.08
CA LEU A 23 -9.87 -9.26 4.86
C LEU A 23 -9.28 -8.11 4.03
N LEU A 24 -9.96 -6.97 4.08
CA LEU A 24 -9.52 -5.74 3.44
C LEU A 24 -8.11 -5.36 3.94
N GLY A 25 -7.22 -5.08 3.01
CA GLY A 25 -5.83 -4.77 3.26
C GLY A 25 -4.88 -5.97 3.18
N VAL A 26 -5.34 -7.20 2.97
CA VAL A 26 -4.44 -8.37 2.88
C VAL A 26 -4.60 -9.11 1.56
N SER A 27 -3.52 -9.22 0.80
CA SER A 27 -3.49 -10.01 -0.43
C SER A 27 -2.88 -11.39 -0.18
N THR A 28 -3.49 -12.39 -0.81
CA THR A 28 -3.03 -13.79 -0.86
C THR A 28 -2.14 -14.08 -2.07
N HIS A 29 -2.00 -13.12 -3.00
CA HIS A 29 -1.13 -13.30 -4.15
C HIS A 29 0.31 -13.52 -3.72
N PRO A 30 1.05 -14.42 -4.39
CA PRO A 30 2.47 -14.60 -4.12
C PRO A 30 3.21 -13.27 -4.30
N LEU A 31 4.17 -13.04 -3.42
CA LEU A 31 5.05 -11.89 -3.53
C LEU A 31 6.21 -12.25 -4.46
N PRO A 32 6.56 -11.38 -5.42
CA PRO A 32 7.84 -11.49 -6.10
C PRO A 32 8.98 -11.09 -5.15
N ILE A 33 10.21 -10.99 -5.65
CA ILE A 33 11.36 -10.55 -4.85
C ILE A 33 11.15 -9.08 -4.41
N ILE A 34 11.51 -8.76 -3.16
CA ILE A 34 11.55 -7.38 -2.66
C ILE A 34 12.62 -6.62 -3.44
N HIS A 35 12.21 -5.56 -4.15
CA HIS A 35 13.13 -4.74 -4.94
C HIS A 35 13.65 -3.53 -4.15
N ALA A 36 12.81 -3.00 -3.25
CA ALA A 36 13.17 -1.91 -2.37
C ALA A 36 12.44 -2.01 -1.03
N TYR A 37 13.00 -1.44 0.04
CA TYR A 37 12.30 -1.33 1.32
C TYR A 37 12.72 -0.08 2.11
N ALA A 38 11.86 0.31 3.04
CA ALA A 38 12.16 1.28 4.08
C ALA A 38 11.77 0.72 5.45
N ARG A 39 12.65 0.90 6.44
CA ARG A 39 12.38 0.58 7.85
C ARG A 39 12.02 1.84 8.59
N VAL A 40 10.90 1.79 9.29
CA VAL A 40 10.26 2.94 9.93
C VAL A 40 10.10 2.66 11.42
N THR A 41 10.59 3.58 12.24
CA THR A 41 10.41 3.53 13.70
C THR A 41 9.20 4.36 14.11
N TYR A 42 8.53 3.97 15.20
CA TYR A 42 7.35 4.66 15.71
C TYR A 42 7.23 4.50 17.24
N SER A 43 6.62 5.48 17.91
CA SER A 43 6.54 5.56 19.37
C SER A 43 5.10 5.63 19.91
N PHE A 44 4.13 5.17 19.13
CA PHE A 44 2.70 5.20 19.44
C PHE A 44 2.04 3.84 19.14
N PRO A 45 0.79 3.58 19.60
CA PRO A 45 0.17 2.28 19.41
C PRO A 45 0.12 1.84 17.94
N ALA A 46 0.48 0.58 17.65
CA ALA A 46 0.49 0.02 16.31
C ALA A 46 -0.82 0.25 15.53
N LYS A 47 -1.98 0.17 16.19
CA LYS A 47 -3.28 0.48 15.57
C LYS A 47 -3.31 1.87 14.93
N LYS A 48 -2.70 2.88 15.56
CA LYS A 48 -2.58 4.23 14.98
C LYS A 48 -1.63 4.25 13.78
N LEU A 49 -0.59 3.42 13.77
CA LEU A 49 0.31 3.29 12.62
C LEU A 49 -0.40 2.72 11.38
N PHE A 50 -1.25 1.70 11.55
CA PHE A 50 -2.07 1.19 10.44
C PHE A 50 -2.98 2.28 9.86
N LYS A 51 -3.64 3.08 10.72
CA LYS A 51 -4.48 4.20 10.26
C LYS A 51 -3.66 5.30 9.58
N LEU A 52 -2.46 5.57 10.09
CA LEU A 52 -1.51 6.52 9.52
C LEU A 52 -1.09 6.07 8.11
N VAL A 53 -0.69 4.81 7.96
CA VAL A 53 -0.31 4.21 6.68
C VAL A 53 -1.48 4.25 5.70
N ALA A 54 -2.67 3.80 6.11
CA ALA A 54 -3.85 3.89 5.25
C ALA A 54 -4.15 5.34 4.83
N GLY A 55 -4.05 6.30 5.75
CA GLY A 55 -4.19 7.72 5.45
C GLY A 55 -3.19 8.20 4.40
N ALA A 56 -1.92 7.84 4.55
CA ALA A 56 -0.86 8.20 3.62
C ALA A 56 -1.11 7.65 2.20
N PHE A 57 -1.53 6.39 2.07
CA PHE A 57 -1.85 5.78 0.78
C PHE A 57 -3.13 6.35 0.15
N ILE A 58 -4.15 6.68 0.95
CA ILE A 58 -5.35 7.39 0.49
C ILE A 58 -4.97 8.76 -0.09
N LYS A 59 -4.06 9.49 0.56
CA LYS A 59 -3.57 10.81 0.09
C LYS A 59 -2.60 10.72 -1.08
N LEU A 60 -1.90 9.60 -1.22
CA LEU A 60 -1.04 9.33 -2.35
C LEU A 60 -1.87 9.09 -3.63
N ASN A 61 -3.11 8.61 -3.50
CA ASN A 61 -4.01 8.45 -4.64
C ASN A 61 -4.32 9.78 -5.31
N GLY A 62 -4.10 9.87 -6.62
CA GLY A 62 -4.22 11.09 -7.42
C GLY A 62 -3.05 12.06 -7.27
N TYR A 63 -2.04 11.75 -6.44
CA TYR A 63 -0.88 12.63 -6.31
C TYR A 63 -0.14 12.72 -7.63
N THR A 64 0.19 13.95 -8.03
CA THR A 64 0.75 14.25 -9.34
C THR A 64 2.02 15.07 -9.21
N PHE A 65 3.07 14.69 -9.93
CA PHE A 65 4.37 15.34 -9.97
C PHE A 65 5.03 15.20 -11.35
N ASN A 66 6.11 15.93 -11.61
CA ASN A 66 6.88 15.77 -12.85
C ASN A 66 8.01 14.76 -12.63
N ILE A 67 8.25 13.89 -13.60
CA ILE A 67 9.42 13.01 -13.61
C ILE A 67 10.65 13.88 -13.85
N PRO A 68 11.69 13.80 -13.00
CA PRO A 68 12.90 14.59 -13.17
C PRO A 68 13.51 14.38 -14.56
N LEU A 69 13.98 15.48 -15.16
CA LEU A 69 14.68 15.47 -16.45
C LEU A 69 13.82 15.00 -17.65
N GLU A 70 12.50 14.86 -17.47
CA GLU A 70 11.56 14.49 -18.53
C GLU A 70 10.39 15.49 -18.60
N GLU A 71 9.88 15.77 -19.81
CA GLU A 71 8.61 16.48 -20.00
C GLU A 71 7.38 15.56 -19.75
N VAL A 72 7.46 14.76 -18.68
CA VAL A 72 6.49 13.74 -18.33
C VAL A 72 5.93 14.02 -16.94
N LYS A 73 4.60 14.03 -16.86
CA LYS A 73 3.85 14.11 -15.61
C LYS A 73 3.47 12.70 -15.16
N CYS A 74 3.71 12.40 -13.89
CA CYS A 74 3.29 11.16 -13.23
C CYS A 74 2.10 11.46 -12.32
N THR A 75 1.04 10.66 -12.43
CA THR A 75 -0.06 10.60 -11.46
C THR A 75 -0.10 9.21 -10.85
N LEU A 76 -0.14 9.12 -9.53
CA LEU A 76 -0.23 7.85 -8.82
C LEU A 76 -1.68 7.43 -8.64
N GLU A 77 -1.99 6.19 -8.96
CA GLU A 77 -3.28 5.54 -8.72
C GLU A 77 -3.06 4.41 -7.73
N VAL A 78 -3.71 4.49 -6.57
CA VAL A 78 -3.47 3.57 -5.45
C VAL A 78 -4.66 2.64 -5.28
N GLY A 79 -4.38 1.36 -5.09
CA GLY A 79 -5.38 0.36 -4.70
C GLY A 79 -4.96 -0.39 -3.44
N VAL A 80 -5.92 -1.03 -2.79
CA VAL A 80 -5.74 -1.84 -1.58
C VAL A 80 -6.21 -3.26 -1.85
N ALA A 81 -5.56 -4.23 -1.22
CA ALA A 81 -5.94 -5.63 -1.38
C ALA A 81 -7.34 -5.89 -0.81
N GLU A 82 -8.19 -6.59 -1.57
CA GLU A 82 -9.52 -7.03 -1.14
C GLU A 82 -9.87 -8.34 -1.87
N ASN A 83 -10.37 -9.34 -1.13
CA ASN A 83 -10.88 -10.60 -1.70
C ASN A 83 -9.93 -11.34 -2.66
N GLY A 84 -8.63 -11.27 -2.40
CA GLY A 84 -7.63 -11.93 -3.23
C GLY A 84 -7.32 -11.19 -4.54
N ASP A 85 -7.76 -9.95 -4.68
CA ASP A 85 -7.37 -9.02 -5.75
C ASP A 85 -7.03 -7.64 -5.13
N PHE A 86 -6.94 -6.60 -5.95
CA PHE A 86 -6.78 -5.22 -5.53
C PHE A 86 -7.90 -4.34 -6.11
N ILE A 87 -8.46 -3.49 -5.24
CA ILE A 87 -9.45 -2.48 -5.62
C ILE A 87 -8.83 -1.09 -5.49
N PHE A 88 -9.03 -0.23 -6.49
CA PHE A 88 -8.54 1.16 -6.45
C PHE A 88 -9.24 1.94 -5.34
N LEU A 89 -8.49 2.77 -4.62
CA LEU A 89 -8.95 3.55 -3.48
C LEU A 89 -9.77 4.76 -3.94
N GLY A 90 -11.05 4.54 -4.22
CA GLY A 90 -12.04 5.61 -4.29
C GLY A 90 -12.42 6.14 -2.90
N ARG A 91 -13.38 7.08 -2.88
CA ARG A 91 -13.89 7.65 -1.61
C ARG A 91 -14.54 6.57 -0.74
N GLU A 92 -15.30 5.66 -1.35
CA GLU A 92 -16.01 4.60 -0.64
C GLU A 92 -15.04 3.56 -0.07
N GLU A 93 -14.05 3.15 -0.86
CA GLU A 93 -13.00 2.20 -0.45
C GLU A 93 -12.14 2.78 0.66
N ALA A 94 -11.81 4.08 0.60
CA ALA A 94 -11.08 4.77 1.65
C ALA A 94 -11.84 4.76 2.99
N VAL A 95 -13.15 5.00 2.97
CA VAL A 95 -14.01 4.95 4.17
C VAL A 95 -14.07 3.52 4.71
N ARG A 96 -14.27 2.52 3.84
CA ARG A 96 -14.28 1.10 4.22
C ARG A 96 -12.97 0.65 4.84
N LEU A 97 -11.84 1.07 4.27
CA LEU A 97 -10.50 0.75 4.79
C LEU A 97 -10.32 1.31 6.20
N GLN A 98 -10.64 2.58 6.43
CA GLN A 98 -10.53 3.18 7.75
C GLN A 98 -11.45 2.49 8.78
N ALA A 99 -12.70 2.17 8.38
CA ALA A 99 -13.64 1.45 9.24
C ALA A 99 -13.15 0.04 9.61
N ALA A 100 -12.54 -0.69 8.66
CA ALA A 100 -11.94 -2.00 8.91
C ALA A 100 -10.79 -1.92 9.93
N LEU A 101 -9.92 -0.92 9.79
CA LEU A 101 -8.81 -0.67 10.72
C LEU A 101 -9.28 -0.26 12.12
N ASP A 102 -10.42 0.41 12.22
CA ASP A 102 -11.03 0.76 13.51
C ASP A 102 -11.58 -0.45 14.25
N ARG A 103 -12.09 -1.45 13.53
CA ARG A 103 -12.51 -2.72 14.14
C ARG A 103 -11.31 -3.53 14.59
N ARG A 104 -10.46 -3.94 13.64
CA ARG A 104 -9.29 -4.78 13.91
C ARG A 104 -8.27 -4.59 12.81
N PRO A 105 -7.09 -4.01 13.10
CA PRO A 105 -6.01 -3.95 12.14
C PRO A 105 -5.58 -5.37 11.71
N PRO A 106 -5.37 -5.61 10.40
CA PRO A 106 -4.78 -6.85 9.91
C PRO A 106 -3.30 -6.95 10.32
N PRO A 107 -2.65 -8.12 10.16
CA PRO A 107 -1.21 -8.26 10.46
C PRO A 107 -0.30 -7.44 9.51
N ARG A 108 -0.82 -7.01 8.36
CA ARG A 108 -0.13 -6.23 7.33
C ARG A 108 -1.13 -5.47 6.46
N LEU A 109 -0.65 -4.50 5.71
CA LEU A 109 -1.40 -3.88 4.62
C LEU A 109 -0.70 -4.11 3.27
N ASP A 110 -1.44 -4.57 2.28
CA ASP A 110 -1.01 -4.78 0.91
C ASP A 110 -1.73 -3.76 0.01
N PHE A 111 -0.95 -2.99 -0.75
CA PHE A 111 -1.41 -2.00 -1.71
C PHE A 111 -0.84 -2.28 -3.11
N ILE A 112 -1.50 -1.72 -4.13
CA ILE A 112 -0.89 -1.47 -5.43
C ILE A 112 -0.73 0.03 -5.63
N VAL A 113 0.35 0.41 -6.31
CA VAL A 113 0.59 1.78 -6.75
C VAL A 113 0.92 1.74 -8.23
N TYR A 114 0.02 2.27 -9.05
CA TYR A 114 0.22 2.44 -10.48
C TYR A 114 0.68 3.87 -10.78
N ALA A 115 1.87 4.01 -11.34
CA ALA A 115 2.42 5.28 -11.80
C ALA A 115 2.01 5.51 -13.26
N ASN A 116 1.03 6.39 -13.46
CA ASN A 116 0.48 6.73 -14.77
C ASN A 116 1.22 7.93 -15.37
N TYR A 117 1.93 7.72 -16.47
CA TYR A 117 2.73 8.76 -17.12
C TYR A 117 2.00 9.41 -18.28
N ARG A 118 2.06 10.74 -18.39
CA ARG A 118 1.54 11.52 -19.52
C ARG A 118 2.54 12.57 -19.94
N ARG A 119 2.76 12.76 -21.25
CA ARG A 119 3.55 13.89 -21.74
C ARG A 119 2.84 15.21 -21.44
N ALA A 120 3.60 16.25 -21.17
CA ALA A 120 3.05 17.61 -21.06
C ALA A 120 2.20 17.94 -22.30
N GLY A 121 0.99 18.47 -22.09
CA GLY A 121 0.06 18.81 -23.17
C GLY A 121 -0.66 17.62 -23.84
N SER A 122 -0.37 16.36 -23.46
CA SER A 122 -1.04 15.19 -24.03
C SER A 122 -2.07 14.58 -23.08
N ARG A 123 -3.20 14.14 -23.65
CA ARG A 123 -4.22 13.34 -22.93
C ARG A 123 -3.92 11.84 -22.93
N ARG A 124 -2.98 11.38 -23.77
CA ARG A 124 -2.67 9.95 -23.92
C ARG A 124 -1.65 9.52 -22.87
N SER A 125 -1.98 8.48 -22.11
CA SER A 125 -1.05 7.84 -21.20
C SER A 125 0.06 7.08 -21.96
N LEU A 126 1.27 7.19 -21.46
CA LEU A 126 2.40 6.32 -21.78
C LEU A 126 2.27 5.02 -20.99
N TRP A 127 3.16 4.05 -21.26
CA TRP A 127 3.26 2.84 -20.44
C TRP A 127 3.71 3.21 -19.03
N GLY A 128 2.90 2.87 -18.03
CA GLY A 128 3.15 3.14 -16.62
C GLY A 128 3.87 2.03 -15.89
N ASP A 129 4.14 2.27 -14.60
CA ASP A 129 4.77 1.31 -13.69
C ASP A 129 3.77 0.81 -12.67
N LEU A 130 3.65 -0.50 -12.51
CA LEU A 130 2.82 -1.13 -11.49
C LEU A 130 3.72 -1.67 -10.38
N HIS A 131 3.48 -1.17 -9.17
CA HIS A 131 4.16 -1.59 -7.96
C HIS A 131 3.15 -2.25 -7.02
N ARG A 132 3.59 -3.28 -6.31
CA ARG A 132 2.93 -3.74 -5.09
C ARG A 132 3.71 -3.20 -3.90
N VAL A 133 3.00 -2.73 -2.88
CA VAL A 133 3.61 -2.20 -1.66
C VAL A 133 3.02 -2.91 -0.46
N ARG A 134 3.88 -3.45 0.40
CA ARG A 134 3.47 -4.13 1.63
C ARG A 134 3.99 -3.37 2.84
N PHE A 135 3.09 -3.03 3.75
CA PHE A 135 3.42 -2.56 5.08
C PHE A 135 3.21 -3.70 6.07
N LEU A 136 4.19 -3.95 6.95
CA LEU A 136 4.10 -4.93 8.02
C LEU A 136 4.83 -4.44 9.27
N LEU A 137 4.39 -4.93 10.44
CA LEU A 137 5.16 -4.78 11.67
C LEU A 137 6.27 -5.83 11.70
N LEU A 138 7.46 -5.43 12.14
CA LEU A 138 8.56 -6.34 12.42
C LEU A 138 8.57 -6.72 13.90
N GLU A 139 8.54 -5.70 14.76
CA GLU A 139 8.50 -5.81 16.21
C GLU A 139 7.89 -4.53 16.81
N GLU A 140 7.81 -4.43 18.14
CA GLU A 140 7.27 -3.22 18.77
C GLU A 140 8.14 -2.00 18.47
N GLY A 141 7.52 -0.97 17.90
CA GLY A 141 8.20 0.28 17.54
C GLY A 141 8.97 0.22 16.21
N LEU A 142 8.94 -0.91 15.49
CA LEU A 142 9.61 -1.07 14.20
C LEU A 142 8.69 -1.71 13.14
N ALA A 143 8.59 -1.06 11.99
CA ALA A 143 7.82 -1.53 10.85
C ALA A 143 8.64 -1.46 9.55
N GLU A 144 8.18 -2.16 8.52
CA GLU A 144 8.80 -2.16 7.20
C GLU A 144 7.78 -1.92 6.09
N ILE A 145 8.20 -1.12 5.10
CA ILE A 145 7.48 -0.90 3.85
C ILE A 145 8.32 -1.54 2.76
N GLN A 146 7.78 -2.57 2.12
CA GLN A 146 8.42 -3.33 1.05
C GLN A 146 7.78 -2.98 -0.28
N VAL A 147 8.60 -2.71 -1.29
CA VAL A 147 8.16 -2.38 -2.64
C VAL A 147 8.62 -3.44 -3.62
N TYR A 148 7.67 -3.86 -4.44
CA TYR A 148 7.82 -4.90 -5.45
C TYR A 148 7.47 -4.28 -6.80
N HIS A 149 8.44 -4.19 -7.70
CA HIS A 149 8.15 -3.79 -9.08
C HIS A 149 7.53 -4.98 -9.82
N VAL A 150 6.26 -4.86 -10.22
CA VAL A 150 5.52 -5.93 -10.90
C VAL A 150 5.76 -5.86 -12.40
N LYS A 151 5.56 -4.69 -13.00
CA LYS A 151 5.79 -4.44 -14.44
C LYS A 151 5.90 -2.95 -14.71
N GLY A 152 6.59 -2.57 -15.79
CA GLY A 152 6.68 -1.17 -16.18
C GLY A 152 7.99 -0.78 -16.83
N THR A 153 8.07 0.50 -17.13
CA THR A 153 9.19 1.25 -17.70
C THR A 153 10.26 1.67 -16.68
N ARG A 154 9.95 1.67 -15.38
CA ARG A 154 10.83 2.13 -14.28
C ARG A 154 11.26 3.59 -14.42
N ARG A 155 10.34 4.47 -14.84
CA ARG A 155 10.59 5.93 -14.90
C ARG A 155 10.56 6.56 -13.52
N LEU A 156 9.74 6.01 -12.63
CA LEU A 156 9.77 6.36 -11.21
C LEU A 156 10.73 5.38 -10.52
N SER A 157 11.82 5.88 -9.96
CA SER A 157 12.71 5.02 -9.19
C SER A 157 12.01 4.52 -7.92
N LEU A 158 12.40 3.33 -7.43
CA LEU A 158 11.81 2.79 -6.21
C LEU A 158 12.20 3.59 -4.97
N GLU A 159 13.37 4.22 -4.99
CA GLU A 159 13.81 5.16 -3.96
C GLU A 159 12.90 6.39 -3.90
N GLU A 160 12.61 7.02 -5.04
CA GLU A 160 11.66 8.14 -5.10
C GLU A 160 10.26 7.73 -4.64
N LEU A 161 9.77 6.54 -5.03
CA LEU A 161 8.48 6.04 -4.56
C LEU A 161 8.47 5.86 -3.03
N LEU A 162 9.52 5.29 -2.44
CA LEU A 162 9.65 5.16 -0.98
C LEU A 162 9.71 6.52 -0.29
N ASN A 163 10.46 7.47 -0.84
CA ASN A 163 10.53 8.84 -0.32
C ASN A 163 9.17 9.54 -0.38
N LEU A 164 8.40 9.36 -1.45
CA LEU A 164 7.03 9.88 -1.56
C LEU A 164 6.10 9.27 -0.51
N ILE A 165 6.18 7.95 -0.30
CA ILE A 165 5.40 7.26 0.73
C ILE A 165 5.77 7.79 2.12
N PHE A 166 7.07 7.90 2.41
CA PHE A 166 7.55 8.38 3.70
C PHE A 166 7.13 9.82 3.98
N SER A 167 7.29 10.72 3.01
CA SER A 167 6.83 12.10 3.11
C SER A 167 5.32 12.20 3.38
N ARG A 168 4.50 11.30 2.80
CA ARG A 168 3.07 11.21 3.11
C ARG A 168 2.78 10.71 4.52
N LEU A 169 3.59 9.79 5.04
CA LEU A 169 3.47 9.36 6.44
C LEU A 169 3.76 10.49 7.41
N GLU A 170 4.81 11.29 7.17
CA GLU A 170 5.13 12.45 8.01
C GLU A 170 4.00 13.47 8.05
N GLN A 171 3.47 13.84 6.88
CA GLN A 171 2.35 14.79 6.77
C GLN A 171 1.07 14.28 7.43
N GLU A 172 0.75 13.00 7.27
CA GLU A 172 -0.42 12.42 7.93
C GLU A 172 -0.22 12.27 9.45
N ALA A 173 1.02 12.10 9.92
CA ALA A 173 1.33 12.06 11.34
C ALA A 173 1.11 13.44 11.97
N GLU A 174 1.58 14.50 11.31
CA GLU A 174 1.30 15.89 11.68
C GLU A 174 -0.20 16.16 11.76
N ARG A 175 -0.96 15.79 10.71
CA ARG A 175 -2.42 15.95 10.67
C ARG A 175 -3.12 15.23 11.82
N LEU A 176 -2.62 14.05 12.21
CA LEU A 176 -3.15 13.25 13.31
C LEU A 176 -2.58 13.62 14.68
N ARG A 177 -1.69 14.63 14.76
CA ARG A 177 -0.97 15.04 15.97
C ARG A 177 -0.25 13.86 16.64
N LEU A 178 0.37 13.01 15.83
CA LEU A 178 1.24 11.91 16.28
C LEU A 178 2.71 12.34 16.18
N PRO A 179 3.60 11.78 17.01
CA PRO A 179 5.04 11.89 16.77
C PRO A 179 5.36 11.42 15.33
N PRO A 180 6.24 12.12 14.60
CA PRO A 180 6.61 11.70 13.25
C PRO A 180 7.30 10.33 13.30
N PRO A 181 6.93 9.38 12.42
CA PRO A 181 7.70 8.15 12.27
C PRO A 181 9.13 8.47 11.82
N GLY A 182 10.12 7.72 12.33
CA GLY A 182 11.51 7.90 11.94
C GLY A 182 11.89 6.97 10.78
N LEU A 183 12.71 7.45 9.84
CA LEU A 183 13.32 6.61 8.80
C LEU A 183 14.63 6.04 9.34
N GLN A 184 14.67 4.73 9.61
CA GLN A 184 15.88 4.05 10.09
C GLN A 184 16.76 3.61 8.92
N GLU A 185 16.14 3.10 7.86
CA GLU A 185 16.85 2.56 6.70
C GLU A 185 15.98 2.76 5.46
N LEU A 186 16.61 3.13 4.34
CA LEU A 186 15.97 3.15 3.03
C LEU A 186 16.92 2.47 2.04
N LYS A 187 16.39 1.49 1.31
CA LYS A 187 17.10 0.80 0.25
C LYS A 187 16.22 0.72 -0.98
N GLY A 188 16.44 1.60 -1.94
CA GLY A 188 15.91 1.53 -3.30
C GLY A 188 17.05 1.29 -4.28
N ARG A 189 16.83 0.43 -5.29
CA ARG A 189 17.65 0.39 -6.51
C ARG A 189 16.72 0.46 -7.70
#